data_AF-A0A060C8R5-F1
#
_entry.id   AF-A0A060C8R5-F1
#
_cell.length_a   1.000
_cell.length_b   1.000
_cell.length_c   1.000
_cell.angle_alpha   90.00
_cell.angle_beta   90.00
_cell.angle_gamma   90.00
#
_symmetry.space_group_name_H-M   'P 1'
#
loop_
_entity.id
_entity.type
_entity.pdbx_description
1 polymer ?
#
loop_
_entity_poly.entity_id
_entity_poly.type
_entity_poly.pdbx_seq_one_letter_code
_entity_poly.pdbx_strand_id
1 'polypeptide(L)'
;MFTVIRPPGWRLPEEKRVSVLGEFGGYGLNVPGHLWFDGPTHGYEDAPDRDTLTDEYRTIWHRVGEMEKKGLSAAVYTQIT
;
A
#
# COMPACT_ATOMS: atom_id res chain seq x y z
N MET A 1 9.71 -8.61 -5.20
CA MET A 1 9.98 -7.19 -5.47
C MET A 1 8.63 -6.50 -5.41
N PHE A 2 8.35 -5.85 -4.29
CA PHE A 2 7.06 -5.31 -3.91
C PHE A 2 7.14 -3.78 -3.96
N THR A 3 6.04 -3.10 -4.29
CA THR A 3 6.08 -1.71 -4.74
C THR A 3 5.06 -0.87 -3.96
N VAL A 4 5.54 0.03 -3.09
CA VAL A 4 4.85 1.30 -2.77
C VAL A 4 4.34 1.84 -4.10
N ILE A 5 3.04 2.08 -4.25
CA ILE A 5 2.39 2.41 -5.54
C ILE A 5 3.30 3.32 -6.39
N ARG A 6 4.12 2.68 -7.22
CA ARG A 6 5.02 3.25 -8.20
C ARG A 6 4.60 2.53 -9.49
N PRO A 7 4.36 3.26 -10.59
CA PRO A 7 4.10 2.64 -11.88
C PRO A 7 5.27 1.67 -12.15
N PRO A 8 5.04 0.33 -12.20
CA PRO A 8 4.16 -0.35 -13.16
C PRO A 8 3.25 -1.46 -12.57
N GLY A 9 2.83 -1.37 -11.30
CA GLY A 9 2.26 -2.52 -10.55
C GLY A 9 0.86 -3.05 -10.93
N TRP A 10 0.04 -2.31 -11.69
CA TRP A 10 -1.31 -2.77 -12.08
C TRP A 10 -1.51 -2.71 -13.60
N ARG A 11 -2.25 -3.66 -14.16
CA ARG A 11 -2.53 -3.79 -15.59
C ARG A 11 -4.04 -3.63 -15.83
N LEU A 12 -4.44 -3.12 -17.00
CA LEU A 12 -5.85 -3.14 -17.38
C LEU A 12 -6.37 -4.58 -17.47
N PRO A 13 -7.66 -4.82 -17.18
CA PRO A 13 -8.24 -6.15 -17.36
C PRO A 13 -8.18 -6.57 -18.83
N GLU A 14 -7.99 -7.86 -19.07
CA GLU A 14 -8.06 -8.50 -20.38
C GLU A 14 -9.38 -9.29 -20.46
N GLU A 15 -9.83 -9.64 -21.67
CA GLU A 15 -11.12 -10.34 -21.90
C GLU A 15 -11.31 -11.58 -21.00
N LYS A 16 -10.22 -12.30 -20.71
CA LYS A 16 -10.21 -13.54 -19.90
C LYS A 16 -9.40 -13.43 -18.61
N ARG A 17 -8.98 -12.22 -18.20
CA ARG A 17 -8.13 -12.02 -17.00
C ARG A 17 -8.54 -10.77 -16.25
N VAL A 18 -8.92 -10.96 -14.99
CA VAL A 18 -9.20 -9.86 -14.05
C VAL A 18 -7.93 -9.09 -13.71
N SER A 19 -8.10 -7.80 -13.41
CA SER A 19 -7.01 -6.95 -12.95
C SER A 19 -6.96 -6.94 -11.42
N VAL A 20 -5.80 -7.23 -10.84
CA VAL A 20 -5.61 -7.24 -9.39
C VAL A 20 -4.38 -6.44 -9.01
N LEU A 21 -4.53 -5.57 -8.01
CA LEU A 21 -3.42 -4.91 -7.33
C LEU A 21 -2.95 -5.81 -6.18
N GLY A 22 -1.95 -6.62 -6.47
CA GLY A 22 -1.56 -7.76 -5.62
C GLY A 22 -0.98 -7.40 -4.26
N GLU A 23 -0.19 -6.32 -4.17
CA GLU A 23 0.28 -5.79 -2.90
C GLU A 23 0.50 -4.28 -3.04
N PHE A 24 -0.01 -3.52 -2.07
CA PHE A 24 0.24 -2.09 -1.95
C PHE A 24 0.09 -1.64 -0.48
N GLY A 25 0.62 -0.46 -0.17
CA GLY A 25 0.64 0.07 1.19
C GLY A 25 2.03 -0.07 1.81
N GLY A 26 2.08 -0.65 3.01
CA GLY A 26 3.29 -0.89 3.80
C GLY A 26 3.93 0.37 4.38
N TYR A 27 3.11 1.40 4.66
CA TYR A 27 3.51 2.50 5.52
C TYR A 27 3.56 2.01 6.98
N GLY A 28 4.70 2.21 7.62
CA GLY A 28 4.94 1.90 9.02
C GLY A 28 4.69 3.10 9.92
N LEU A 29 4.46 2.85 11.20
CA LEU A 29 4.59 3.87 12.25
C LEU A 29 5.39 3.27 13.39
N ASN A 30 6.59 3.80 13.61
CA ASN A 30 7.47 3.30 14.65
C ASN A 30 7.00 3.80 16.00
N VAL A 31 6.45 2.89 16.80
CA VAL A 31 6.04 3.19 18.17
C VAL A 31 7.05 2.57 19.13
N PRO A 32 7.86 3.38 19.86
CA PRO A 32 8.83 2.85 20.81
C PRO A 32 8.21 1.88 21.82
N GLY A 33 8.85 0.73 22.05
CA GLY A 33 8.33 -0.34 22.91
C GLY A 33 7.31 -1.27 22.24
N HIS A 34 6.94 -1.01 20.98
CA HIS A 34 6.05 -1.84 20.18
C HIS A 34 6.73 -2.41 18.92
N LEU A 35 8.05 -2.27 18.81
CA LEU A 35 8.83 -2.80 17.70
C LEU A 35 9.29 -4.23 18.01
N TRP A 36 9.18 -5.13 17.03
CA TRP A 36 9.77 -6.47 17.13
C TRP A 36 11.31 -6.44 17.19
N PHE A 37 11.92 -5.42 16.59
CA PHE A 37 13.36 -5.19 16.57
C PHE A 37 13.64 -3.68 16.59
N ASP A 38 14.63 -3.25 17.38
CA ASP A 38 14.98 -1.84 17.59
C ASP A 38 15.84 -1.22 16.46
N GLY A 39 15.92 -1.87 15.30
CA GLY A 39 16.63 -1.37 14.12
C GLY A 39 15.68 -0.90 13.01
N PRO A 40 16.18 -0.73 11.76
CA PRO A 40 15.33 -0.28 10.66
C PRO A 40 14.15 -1.23 10.47
N THR A 41 12.96 -0.65 10.35
CA THR A 41 11.74 -1.41 10.13
C THR A 41 11.67 -1.96 8.72
N HIS A 42 10.84 -2.98 8.52
CA HIS A 42 10.61 -3.60 7.23
C HIS A 42 9.47 -2.91 6.44
N GLY A 43 8.91 -1.82 6.98
CA GLY A 43 7.98 -0.97 6.25
C GLY A 43 8.67 -0.36 5.04
N TYR A 44 7.91 -0.11 3.96
CA TYR A 44 8.49 0.55 2.79
C TYR A 44 8.80 2.02 3.04
N GLU A 45 8.01 2.66 3.92
CA GLU A 45 8.17 4.04 4.34
C GLU A 45 7.59 4.20 5.75
N ASP A 46 8.35 4.81 6.66
CA ASP A 46 7.88 5.08 8.01
C ASP A 46 7.25 6.47 8.07
N ALA A 47 5.98 6.53 8.44
CA ALA A 47 5.32 7.79 8.74
C ALA A 47 5.90 8.39 10.03
N PRO A 48 6.14 9.72 10.07
CA PRO A 48 6.66 10.40 11.25
C PRO A 48 5.68 10.41 12.43
N ASP A 49 4.38 10.34 12.15
CA ASP A 49 3.32 10.35 13.13
C ASP A 49 2.04 9.68 12.61
N ARG A 50 1.05 9.55 13.51
CA ARG A 50 -0.24 8.89 13.24
C ARG A 50 -1.08 9.62 12.21
N ASP A 51 -1.00 10.95 12.17
CA ASP A 51 -1.80 11.77 11.28
C ASP A 51 -1.27 11.62 9.84
N THR A 52 0.04 11.69 9.68
CA THR A 52 0.72 11.43 8.41
C THR A 52 0.44 10.01 7.90
N LEU A 53 0.51 8.99 8.77
CA LEU A 53 0.14 7.61 8.38
C LEU A 53 -1.31 7.54 7.87
N THR A 54 -2.23 8.23 8.56
CA THR A 54 -3.65 8.24 8.20
C THR A 54 -3.88 8.92 6.85
N ASP A 55 -3.19 10.02 6.59
CA ASP A 55 -3.31 10.76 5.33
C ASP A 55 -2.68 10.00 4.15
N GLU A 56 -1.56 9.32 4.36
CA GLU A 56 -0.98 8.43 3.35
C GLU A 56 -1.90 7.25 3.03
N TYR A 57 -2.47 6.60 4.07
CA TYR A 57 -3.46 5.54 3.90
C TYR A 57 -4.64 6.01 3.05
N ARG A 58 -5.22 7.17 3.36
CA ARG A 58 -6.32 7.76 2.58
C ARG A 58 -5.91 8.04 1.14
N THR A 59 -4.74 8.64 0.95
CA THR A 59 -4.21 9.00 -0.38
C THR A 59 -4.08 7.77 -1.29
N ILE A 60 -3.56 6.68 -0.75
CA ILE A 60 -3.45 5.41 -1.47
C ILE A 60 -4.83 4.87 -1.84
N TRP A 61 -5.79 4.85 -0.92
CA TRP A 61 -7.13 4.34 -1.21
C TRP A 61 -7.88 5.20 -2.23
N HIS A 62 -7.67 6.52 -2.23
CA HIS A 62 -8.17 7.37 -3.32
C HIS A 62 -7.62 6.93 -4.67
N ARG A 63 -6.33 6.59 -4.78
CA ARG A 63 -5.73 6.06 -6.02
C ARG A 63 -6.31 4.71 -6.42
N VAL A 64 -6.57 3.82 -5.46
CA VAL A 64 -7.24 2.54 -5.71
C VAL A 64 -8.64 2.76 -6.28
N GLY A 65 -9.41 3.72 -5.74
CA GLY A 65 -10.72 4.09 -6.30
C GLY A 65 -10.63 4.62 -7.74
N GLU A 66 -9.58 5.35 -8.09
CA GLU A 66 -9.35 5.75 -9.49
C GLU A 66 -8.97 4.58 -10.41
N MET A 67 -8.35 3.52 -9.87
CA MET A 67 -8.06 2.28 -10.61
C MET A 67 -9.31 1.41 -10.76
N GLU A 68 -10.16 1.34 -9.74
CA GLU A 68 -11.46 0.67 -9.78
C GLU A 68 -12.32 1.20 -10.93
N LYS A 69 -12.40 2.54 -11.07
CA LYS A 69 -13.07 3.21 -12.20
C LYS A 69 -12.52 2.80 -13.57
N LYS A 70 -11.31 2.24 -13.64
CA LYS A 70 -10.62 1.78 -14.85
C LYS A 70 -10.61 0.26 -14.99
N GLY A 71 -11.38 -0.46 -14.17
CA GLY A 71 -11.56 -1.91 -14.27
C GLY A 71 -10.67 -2.75 -13.35
N LEU A 72 -10.08 -2.15 -12.31
CA LEU A 72 -9.46 -2.94 -11.23
C LEU A 72 -10.54 -3.81 -10.58
N SER A 73 -10.26 -5.12 -10.44
CA SER A 73 -11.21 -6.10 -9.91
C SER A 73 -10.98 -6.42 -8.44
N ALA A 74 -9.73 -6.32 -7.96
CA ALA A 74 -9.39 -6.53 -6.56
C ALA A 74 -8.10 -5.80 -6.17
N ALA A 75 -7.93 -5.53 -4.87
CA ALA A 75 -6.73 -4.94 -4.30
C ALA A 75 -6.44 -5.56 -2.92
N VAL A 76 -5.18 -5.83 -2.60
CA VAL A 76 -4.75 -6.34 -1.29
C VAL A 76 -3.82 -5.33 -0.62
N TYR A 77 -4.30 -4.71 0.46
CA TYR A 77 -3.50 -3.80 1.29
C TYR A 77 -2.68 -4.62 2.29
N THR A 78 -1.37 -4.39 2.33
CA THR A 78 -0.48 -4.99 3.33
C THR A 78 0.13 -3.91 4.20
N GLN A 79 0.28 -4.23 5.49
CA GLN A 79 0.97 -3.39 6.45
C GLN A 79 1.69 -4.29 7.43
N ILE A 80 2.96 -3.99 7.66
CA ILE A 80 3.80 -4.67 8.64
C ILE A 80 3.77 -3.83 9.91
N THR A 81 3.59 -4.47 11.07
CA THR A 81 3.56 -3.86 12.40
C THR A 81 4.79 -4.26 13.19
#